data_AF-L8G5U6-F1
#
_entry.id   AF-L8G5U6-F1
#
_cell.length_a   1.000
_cell.length_b   1.000
_cell.length_c   1.000
_cell.angle_alpha   90.00
_cell.angle_beta   90.00
_cell.angle_gamma   90.00
#
_symmetry.space_group_name_H-M   'P 1'
#
loop_
_entity.id
_entity.type
_entity.pdbx_description
1 polymer ?
#
loop_
_entity_poly.entity_id
_entity_poly.type
_entity_poly.pdbx_seq_one_letter_code
_entity_poly.pdbx_strand_id
1 'polypeptide(L)'
;MGFPPSTTNALSPEHVNSHDDYDSDDDSDYYFHTYAPLSCFPTPPPSSHTSSPPSPFPDTSSDCSLDSSLRGPATYLSNLIPCAASLLSPSPSLTHTLLTHANLAIETLALAACILDSLTPRFATLWRRSLPLHTLPTDSQHIDTVRPEIIILAAVMIAHKFLDDAGARTRTYSEVVGGGRWSMDMLNVTERCVVENLGWRIARLWRGELIEGAEEDMRRAGMVWEMAGKRVGGGARMKGGLLTPVEGVVGEDLAC
;
A
#
# COMPACT_ATOMS: atom_id res chain seq x y z
N MET A 1 12.38 18.63 -66.05
CA MET A 1 11.72 17.60 -65.23
C MET A 1 11.43 16.43 -66.15
N GLY A 2 12.23 15.37 -66.07
CA GLY A 2 12.07 14.20 -66.94
C GLY A 2 12.96 13.07 -66.44
N PHE A 3 12.35 12.08 -65.78
CA PHE A 3 13.00 10.82 -65.43
C PHE A 3 13.10 9.93 -66.67
N PRO A 4 14.22 9.23 -66.91
CA PRO A 4 14.27 8.15 -67.88
C PRO A 4 13.76 6.81 -67.29
N PRO A 5 13.23 5.90 -68.13
CA PRO A 5 12.60 4.66 -67.70
C PRO A 5 13.61 3.54 -67.40
N SER A 6 13.27 2.71 -66.42
CA SER A 6 13.94 1.44 -66.12
C SER A 6 13.44 0.35 -67.05
N THR A 7 14.36 -0.28 -67.79
CA THR A 7 14.13 -1.58 -68.43
C THR A 7 15.19 -2.54 -67.91
N THR A 8 14.77 -3.58 -67.19
CA THR A 8 15.58 -4.78 -67.00
C THR A 8 14.69 -5.99 -67.25
N ASN A 9 15.09 -6.75 -68.27
CA ASN A 9 14.46 -7.99 -68.69
C ASN A 9 14.70 -9.07 -67.63
N ALA A 10 13.63 -9.80 -67.31
CA ALA A 10 13.69 -11.05 -66.56
C ALA A 10 14.29 -12.16 -67.46
N LEU A 11 15.34 -12.81 -66.97
CA LEU A 11 15.84 -14.09 -67.47
C LEU A 11 15.95 -15.04 -66.27
N SER A 12 15.31 -16.19 -66.41
CA SER A 12 15.12 -17.25 -65.42
C SER A 12 16.45 -17.84 -64.90
N PRO A 13 16.50 -18.37 -63.67
CA PRO A 13 17.70 -18.99 -63.14
C PRO A 13 17.76 -20.48 -63.49
N GLU A 14 18.81 -20.89 -64.19
CA GLU A 14 19.30 -22.27 -64.14
C GLU A 14 20.39 -22.39 -63.08
N HIS A 15 20.26 -23.47 -62.32
CA HIS A 15 21.02 -23.86 -61.15
C HIS A 15 22.42 -24.37 -61.53
N VAL A 16 23.48 -23.75 -60.98
CA VAL A 16 24.81 -24.38 -60.92
C VAL A 16 25.44 -24.14 -59.55
N ASN A 17 25.74 -25.28 -58.93
CA ASN A 17 26.29 -25.50 -57.60
C ASN A 17 27.75 -25.00 -57.52
N SER A 18 28.06 -24.11 -56.57
CA SER A 18 29.45 -23.79 -56.18
C SER A 18 29.59 -23.94 -54.67
N HIS A 19 30.45 -24.88 -54.32
CA HIS A 19 30.82 -25.35 -53.01
C HIS A 19 31.94 -24.46 -52.50
N ASP A 20 31.69 -23.73 -51.41
CA ASP A 20 32.72 -23.05 -50.62
C ASP A 20 32.58 -23.53 -49.18
N ASP A 21 33.53 -24.38 -48.78
CA ASP A 21 33.74 -24.87 -47.43
C ASP A 21 34.13 -23.72 -46.49
N TYR A 22 33.26 -23.39 -45.54
CA TYR A 22 33.64 -22.63 -44.35
C TYR A 22 33.88 -23.61 -43.20
N ASP A 23 35.15 -23.96 -43.04
CA ASP A 23 35.73 -24.63 -41.89
C ASP A 23 35.59 -23.70 -40.66
N SER A 24 34.55 -23.93 -39.85
CA SER A 24 34.28 -23.22 -38.59
C SER A 24 34.48 -24.19 -37.44
N ASP A 25 35.71 -24.63 -37.26
CA ASP A 25 36.09 -25.72 -36.35
C ASP A 25 36.83 -25.21 -35.08
N ASP A 26 36.39 -24.09 -34.49
CA ASP A 26 36.93 -23.66 -33.17
C ASP A 26 36.02 -22.67 -32.42
N ASP A 27 35.05 -23.19 -31.65
CA ASP A 27 34.60 -22.56 -30.39
C ASP A 27 33.72 -23.47 -29.51
N SER A 28 33.46 -24.71 -29.92
CA SER A 28 32.74 -25.68 -29.07
C SER A 28 33.56 -26.07 -27.83
N ASP A 29 34.88 -26.10 -27.93
CA ASP A 29 35.75 -26.52 -26.83
C ASP A 29 35.81 -25.46 -25.71
N TYR A 30 35.76 -24.17 -26.05
CA TYR A 30 35.64 -23.07 -25.07
C TYR A 30 34.31 -23.13 -24.31
N TYR A 31 33.22 -23.50 -25.00
CA TYR A 31 31.92 -23.73 -24.39
C TYR A 31 32.01 -24.89 -23.38
N PHE A 32 32.56 -26.05 -23.76
CA PHE A 32 32.68 -27.19 -22.85
C PHE A 32 33.68 -26.99 -21.69
N HIS A 33 34.68 -26.12 -21.85
CA HIS A 33 35.61 -25.79 -20.77
C HIS A 33 35.05 -24.82 -19.74
N THR A 34 34.04 -24.03 -20.08
CA THR A 34 33.44 -23.04 -19.17
C THR A 34 32.25 -23.60 -18.40
N TYR A 35 31.56 -24.60 -18.94
CA TYR A 35 30.42 -25.24 -18.28
C TYR A 35 30.87 -26.43 -17.43
N ALA A 36 30.92 -26.24 -16.11
CA ALA A 36 31.02 -27.35 -15.17
C ALA A 36 29.73 -28.23 -15.25
N PRO A 37 29.84 -29.57 -15.22
CA PRO A 37 28.67 -30.45 -15.24
C PRO A 37 27.74 -30.11 -14.07
N LEU A 38 26.43 -30.18 -14.30
CA LEU A 38 25.36 -29.78 -13.34
C LEU A 38 25.45 -30.45 -11.96
N SER A 39 26.27 -31.50 -11.82
CA SER A 39 26.59 -32.20 -10.57
C SER A 39 27.63 -31.50 -9.69
N CYS A 40 28.25 -30.42 -10.16
CA CYS A 40 29.25 -29.62 -9.43
C CYS A 40 28.68 -28.31 -8.84
N PHE A 41 27.39 -28.03 -9.03
CA PHE A 41 26.75 -27.00 -8.23
C PHE A 41 26.70 -27.49 -6.77
N PRO A 42 26.98 -26.63 -5.78
CA PRO A 42 26.69 -26.98 -4.40
C PRO A 42 25.24 -27.43 -4.34
N THR A 43 25.01 -28.68 -3.90
CA THR A 43 23.66 -29.14 -3.62
C THR A 43 23.02 -28.12 -2.69
N PRO A 44 21.79 -27.65 -2.97
CA PRO A 44 21.08 -26.84 -1.99
C PRO A 44 21.10 -27.58 -0.65
N PRO A 45 21.32 -26.87 0.48
CA PRO A 45 21.30 -27.52 1.77
C PRO A 45 19.99 -28.31 1.92
N PRO A 46 20.01 -29.49 2.55
CA PRO A 46 18.80 -30.29 2.72
C PRO A 46 17.73 -29.45 3.39
N SER A 47 16.59 -29.28 2.72
CA SER A 47 15.41 -28.65 3.28
C SER A 47 15.09 -29.34 4.59
N SER A 48 15.23 -28.63 5.71
CA SER A 48 14.74 -29.09 6.99
C SER A 48 13.22 -29.14 6.90
N HIS A 49 12.70 -30.30 6.50
CA HIS A 49 11.36 -30.73 6.84
C HIS A 49 11.32 -31.00 8.33
N THR A 50 11.35 -29.93 9.12
CA THR A 50 10.81 -29.93 10.47
C THR A 50 9.53 -29.13 10.36
N SER A 51 8.41 -29.85 10.40
CA SER A 51 7.13 -29.35 10.85
C SER A 51 7.32 -28.66 12.20
N SER A 52 7.64 -27.38 12.16
CA SER A 52 7.61 -26.47 13.29
C SER A 52 6.45 -25.51 13.00
N PRO A 53 5.41 -25.44 13.84
CA PRO A 53 4.41 -24.39 13.70
C PRO A 53 5.11 -23.03 13.75
N PRO A 54 4.63 -22.01 13.02
CA PRO A 54 5.19 -20.67 13.14
C PRO A 54 5.15 -20.27 14.60
N SER A 55 6.33 -19.88 15.12
CA SER A 55 6.50 -19.24 16.41
C SER A 55 5.42 -18.18 16.56
N PRO A 56 4.62 -18.22 17.64
CA PRO A 56 3.64 -17.19 17.88
C PRO A 56 4.42 -15.89 18.05
N PHE A 57 3.94 -14.83 17.42
CA PHE A 57 4.23 -13.47 17.87
C PHE A 57 4.24 -13.47 19.41
N PRO A 58 5.15 -12.74 20.07
CA PRO A 58 5.13 -12.67 21.52
C PRO A 58 3.70 -12.34 21.95
N ASP A 59 3.09 -13.26 22.73
CA ASP A 59 1.81 -13.04 23.38
C ASP A 59 1.97 -11.79 24.24
N THR A 60 1.68 -10.64 23.64
CA THR A 60 1.53 -9.41 24.39
C THR A 60 0.20 -9.58 25.09
N SER A 61 0.31 -9.75 26.41
CA SER A 61 -0.76 -9.56 27.37
C SER A 61 -1.75 -8.54 26.83
N SER A 62 -3.00 -8.98 26.65
CA SER A 62 -4.15 -8.17 26.31
C SER A 62 -4.45 -7.19 27.45
N ASP A 63 -3.54 -6.24 27.65
CA ASP A 63 -3.73 -5.07 28.49
C ASP A 63 -3.82 -3.88 27.55
N CYS A 64 -5.07 -3.42 27.42
CA CYS A 64 -5.60 -2.48 26.45
C CYS A 64 -5.03 -1.06 26.62
N SER A 65 -3.74 -0.90 26.36
CA SER A 65 -3.10 0.37 26.06
C SER A 65 -2.75 0.33 24.58
N LEU A 66 -3.73 0.63 23.71
CA LEU A 66 -3.48 0.90 22.29
C LEU A 66 -2.23 1.77 22.19
N ASP A 67 -1.15 1.25 21.60
CA ASP A 67 0.14 1.95 21.56
C ASP A 67 -0.11 3.39 21.08
N SER A 68 0.08 4.33 22.01
CA SER A 68 -0.20 5.75 21.78
C SER A 68 0.66 6.29 20.65
N SER A 69 1.82 5.66 20.39
CA SER A 69 2.75 6.04 19.33
C SER A 69 2.12 5.96 17.93
N LEU A 70 1.28 4.95 17.68
CA LEU A 70 0.69 4.69 16.36
C LEU A 70 -0.56 5.53 16.07
N ARG A 71 -1.02 6.34 17.03
CA ARG A 71 -2.25 7.13 16.87
C ARG A 71 -2.09 8.27 15.86
N GLY A 72 -0.92 8.89 15.84
CA GLY A 72 -0.54 9.89 14.85
C GLY A 72 -0.48 9.30 13.44
N PRO A 73 0.32 8.26 13.21
CA PRO A 73 0.35 7.51 11.95
C PRO A 73 -1.04 7.08 11.48
N ALA A 74 -1.84 6.46 12.36
CA ALA A 74 -3.17 5.98 11.99
C ALA A 74 -4.12 7.09 11.53
N THR A 75 -4.07 8.24 12.20
CA THR A 75 -4.87 9.40 11.83
C THR A 75 -4.41 9.99 10.50
N TYR A 76 -3.09 10.15 10.35
CA TYR A 76 -2.50 10.72 9.14
C TYR A 76 -2.78 9.85 7.91
N LEU A 77 -2.47 8.56 7.96
CA LEU A 77 -2.69 7.62 6.83
C LEU A 77 -4.17 7.54 6.44
N SER A 78 -5.09 7.62 7.41
CA SER A 78 -6.54 7.63 7.14
C SER A 78 -6.98 8.86 6.34
N ASN A 79 -6.33 10.00 6.56
CA ASN A 79 -6.64 11.24 5.84
C ASN A 79 -6.05 11.27 4.42
N LEU A 80 -5.08 10.39 4.12
CA LEU A 80 -4.49 10.25 2.78
C LEU A 80 -5.29 9.34 1.85
N ILE A 81 -6.34 8.67 2.34
CA ILE A 81 -7.22 7.87 1.48
C ILE A 81 -7.92 8.81 0.48
N PRO A 82 -7.82 8.54 -0.84
CA PRO A 82 -8.51 9.35 -1.84
C PRO A 82 -10.03 9.33 -1.61
N CYS A 83 -10.65 10.49 -1.39
CA CYS A 83 -12.10 10.60 -1.14
C CYS A 83 -12.95 10.01 -2.27
N ALA A 84 -12.46 10.00 -3.51
CA ALA A 84 -13.15 9.42 -4.64
C ALA A 84 -13.17 7.88 -4.64
N ALA A 85 -12.38 7.22 -3.77
CA ALA A 85 -12.29 5.77 -3.72
C ALA A 85 -13.51 5.13 -3.03
N SER A 86 -14.01 5.71 -1.93
CA SER A 86 -15.13 5.15 -1.17
C SER A 86 -16.04 6.24 -0.60
N LEU A 87 -17.34 5.94 -0.48
CA LEU A 87 -18.30 6.76 0.25
C LEU A 87 -18.23 6.54 1.76
N LEU A 88 -17.60 5.45 2.21
CA LEU A 88 -17.40 5.20 3.63
C LEU A 88 -16.28 6.09 4.16
N SER A 89 -16.55 6.78 5.26
CA SER A 89 -15.52 7.54 5.95
C SER A 89 -14.42 6.60 6.48
N PRO A 90 -13.14 6.89 6.20
CA PRO A 90 -12.02 6.20 6.82
C PRO A 90 -12.11 6.23 8.35
N SER A 91 -11.74 5.14 8.99
CA SER A 91 -11.69 4.98 10.44
C SER A 91 -10.25 4.94 10.93
N PRO A 92 -9.76 6.02 11.58
CA PRO A 92 -8.45 6.02 12.23
C PRO A 92 -8.28 4.88 13.24
N SER A 93 -9.35 4.43 13.89
CA SER A 93 -9.30 3.30 14.83
C SER A 93 -9.03 1.97 14.13
N LEU A 94 -9.64 1.72 12.96
CA LEU A 94 -9.35 0.53 12.18
C LEU A 94 -7.91 0.59 11.66
N THR A 95 -7.49 1.73 11.13
CA THR A 95 -6.10 1.95 10.70
C THR A 95 -5.13 1.67 11.83
N HIS A 96 -5.37 2.18 13.04
CA HIS A 96 -4.53 1.92 14.22
C HIS A 96 -4.41 0.42 14.51
N THR A 97 -5.53 -0.31 14.42
CA THR A 97 -5.53 -1.78 14.58
C THR A 97 -4.66 -2.46 13.52
N LEU A 98 -4.80 -2.07 12.24
CA LEU A 98 -3.97 -2.59 11.14
C LEU A 98 -2.49 -2.32 11.37
N LEU A 99 -2.13 -1.10 11.77
CA LEU A 99 -0.73 -0.72 12.03
C LEU A 99 -0.15 -1.50 13.22
N THR A 100 -0.95 -1.67 14.28
CA THR A 100 -0.57 -2.47 15.46
C THR A 100 -0.32 -3.93 15.07
N HIS A 101 -1.18 -4.52 14.23
CA HIS A 101 -0.98 -5.90 13.75
C HIS A 101 0.19 -6.02 12.77
N ALA A 102 0.47 -4.98 11.98
CA ALA A 102 1.60 -4.98 11.06
C ALA A 102 2.95 -4.92 11.80
N ASN A 103 2.99 -4.22 12.94
CA ASN A 103 4.16 -4.06 13.80
C ASN A 103 5.43 -3.68 13.02
N LEU A 104 5.35 -2.60 12.25
CA LEU A 104 6.42 -2.13 11.37
C LEU A 104 7.11 -0.89 11.93
N ALA A 105 8.36 -0.68 11.50
CA ALA A 105 9.10 0.53 11.80
C ALA A 105 8.40 1.78 11.23
N ILE A 106 8.59 2.92 11.91
CA ILE A 106 7.97 4.18 11.51
C ILE A 106 8.40 4.61 10.11
N GLU A 107 9.62 4.31 9.69
CA GLU A 107 10.14 4.63 8.35
C GLU A 107 9.36 3.87 7.27
N THR A 108 8.97 2.62 7.54
CA THR A 108 8.09 1.84 6.64
C THR A 108 6.70 2.46 6.53
N LEU A 109 6.17 2.97 7.64
CA LEU A 109 4.87 3.67 7.65
C LEU A 109 4.95 5.02 6.93
N ALA A 110 6.09 5.72 7.04
CA ALA A 110 6.36 6.96 6.33
C ALA A 110 6.42 6.72 4.81
N LEU A 111 7.09 5.65 4.35
CA LEU A 111 7.04 5.27 2.93
C LEU A 111 5.61 4.93 2.48
N ALA A 112 4.84 4.22 3.31
CA ALA A 112 3.44 3.95 3.02
C ALA A 112 2.62 5.25 2.90
N ALA A 113 2.89 6.25 3.74
CA ALA A 113 2.28 7.57 3.63
C ALA A 113 2.66 8.28 2.32
N CYS A 114 3.93 8.26 1.92
CA CYS A 114 4.37 8.82 0.64
C CYS A 114 3.71 8.12 -0.56
N ILE A 115 3.50 6.79 -0.48
CA ILE A 115 2.75 6.02 -1.48
C ILE A 115 1.31 6.52 -1.58
N LEU A 116 0.63 6.69 -0.44
CA LEU A 116 -0.76 7.15 -0.39
C LEU A 116 -0.91 8.59 -0.90
N ASP A 117 -0.03 9.49 -0.50
CA ASP A 117 -0.03 10.91 -0.92
C ASP A 117 0.24 11.06 -2.43
N SER A 118 0.98 10.11 -3.01
CA SER A 118 1.25 10.08 -4.45
C SER A 118 0.10 9.52 -5.31
N LEU A 119 -0.99 9.05 -4.70
CA LEU A 119 -2.13 8.50 -5.44
C LEU A 119 -2.90 9.60 -6.16
N THR A 120 -3.06 9.44 -7.47
CA THR A 120 -3.83 10.38 -8.30
C THR A 120 -5.32 10.03 -8.33
N PRO A 121 -6.23 10.94 -8.75
CA PRO A 121 -7.65 10.61 -8.94
C PRO A 121 -7.91 9.44 -9.90
N ARG A 122 -6.95 9.15 -10.81
CA ARG A 122 -7.00 7.97 -11.70
C ARG A 122 -6.91 6.65 -10.94
N PHE A 123 -6.27 6.64 -9.77
CA PHE A 123 -6.22 5.46 -8.91
C PHE A 123 -7.65 5.06 -8.49
N ALA A 124 -8.43 6.01 -7.97
CA ALA A 124 -9.77 5.73 -7.47
C ALA A 124 -10.69 5.14 -8.56
N THR A 125 -10.62 5.67 -9.78
CA THR A 125 -11.43 5.17 -10.89
C THR A 125 -11.01 3.77 -11.34
N LEU A 126 -9.70 3.51 -11.43
CA LEU A 126 -9.16 2.20 -11.77
C LEU A 126 -9.50 1.15 -10.69
N TRP A 127 -9.30 1.51 -9.42
CA TRP A 127 -9.51 0.64 -8.27
C TRP A 127 -10.99 0.23 -8.15
N ARG A 128 -11.93 1.19 -8.19
CA ARG A 128 -13.37 0.92 -8.12
C ARG A 128 -13.87 0.00 -9.24
N ARG A 129 -13.25 0.06 -10.42
CA ARG A 129 -13.58 -0.80 -11.57
C ARG A 129 -12.94 -2.18 -11.52
N SER A 130 -11.80 -2.31 -10.83
CA SER A 130 -11.00 -3.54 -10.83
C SER A 130 -11.29 -4.43 -9.64
N LEU A 131 -11.79 -3.87 -8.52
CA LEU A 131 -11.92 -4.59 -7.27
C LEU A 131 -12.84 -5.83 -7.40
N PRO A 132 -12.41 -7.03 -6.99
CA PRO A 132 -13.17 -8.26 -7.16
C PRO A 132 -14.28 -8.39 -6.11
N LEU A 133 -15.41 -7.72 -6.36
CA LEU A 133 -16.57 -7.71 -5.46
C LEU A 133 -17.27 -9.08 -5.35
N HIS A 134 -17.06 -9.98 -6.32
CA HIS A 134 -17.62 -11.33 -6.29
C HIS A 134 -17.12 -12.18 -5.12
N THR A 135 -16.01 -11.77 -4.48
CA THR A 135 -15.49 -12.42 -3.26
C THR A 135 -16.30 -12.09 -2.00
N LEU A 136 -17.24 -11.13 -2.09
CA LEU A 136 -18.14 -10.75 -1.02
C LEU A 136 -19.46 -11.55 -1.11
N PRO A 137 -20.18 -11.70 0.03
CA PRO A 137 -21.55 -12.22 0.02
C PRO A 137 -22.43 -11.45 -0.97
N THR A 138 -23.37 -12.13 -1.64
CA THR A 138 -24.20 -11.55 -2.72
C THR A 138 -24.86 -10.22 -2.33
N ASP A 139 -25.37 -10.11 -1.11
CA ASP A 139 -26.04 -8.91 -0.59
C ASP A 139 -25.08 -7.72 -0.38
N SER A 140 -23.76 -7.96 -0.41
CA SER A 140 -22.69 -7.00 -0.18
C SER A 140 -21.77 -6.82 -1.40
N GLN A 141 -22.17 -7.27 -2.60
CA GLN A 141 -21.36 -7.12 -3.82
C GLN A 141 -21.41 -5.69 -4.40
N HIS A 142 -21.14 -4.70 -3.56
CA HIS A 142 -21.09 -3.29 -3.94
C HIS A 142 -19.84 -2.62 -3.39
N ILE A 143 -19.19 -1.82 -4.21
CA ILE A 143 -17.91 -1.16 -3.87
C ILE A 143 -18.01 -0.29 -2.61
N ASP A 144 -19.17 0.32 -2.37
CA ASP A 144 -19.38 1.20 -1.20
C ASP A 144 -19.62 0.41 0.11
N THR A 145 -19.67 -0.92 0.06
CA THR A 145 -19.62 -1.76 1.26
C THR A 145 -18.17 -2.07 1.68
N VAL A 146 -17.21 -1.87 0.77
CA VAL A 146 -15.81 -2.14 1.04
C VAL A 146 -15.18 -0.96 1.77
N ARG A 147 -14.70 -1.27 2.97
CA ARG A 147 -13.92 -0.36 3.79
C ARG A 147 -12.64 0.11 3.08
N PRO A 148 -12.40 1.42 2.92
CA PRO A 148 -11.28 1.95 2.14
C PRO A 148 -9.91 1.71 2.79
N GLU A 149 -9.84 1.28 4.05
CA GLU A 149 -8.59 0.96 4.75
C GLU A 149 -7.80 -0.19 4.08
N ILE A 150 -8.41 -0.96 3.16
CA ILE A 150 -7.69 -1.88 2.28
C ILE A 150 -6.61 -1.17 1.44
N ILE A 151 -6.82 0.10 1.10
CA ILE A 151 -5.85 0.91 0.35
C ILE A 151 -4.63 1.20 1.23
N ILE A 152 -4.85 1.49 2.53
CA ILE A 152 -3.76 1.64 3.50
C ILE A 152 -3.04 0.31 3.68
N LEU A 153 -3.79 -0.78 3.87
CA LEU A 153 -3.21 -2.12 4.04
C LEU A 153 -2.31 -2.49 2.84
N ALA A 154 -2.75 -2.18 1.62
CA ALA A 154 -1.95 -2.40 0.41
C ALA A 154 -0.70 -1.52 0.37
N ALA A 155 -0.82 -0.21 0.69
CA ALA A 155 0.33 0.70 0.73
C ALA A 155 1.38 0.27 1.77
N VAL A 156 0.94 -0.14 2.96
CA VAL A 156 1.82 -0.66 4.02
C VAL A 156 2.48 -1.97 3.59
N MET A 157 1.74 -2.87 2.95
CA MET A 157 2.31 -4.11 2.39
C MET A 157 3.36 -3.83 1.32
N ILE A 158 3.11 -2.87 0.41
CA ILE A 158 4.05 -2.47 -0.64
C ILE A 158 5.32 -1.88 -0.01
N ALA A 159 5.18 -0.97 0.95
CA ALA A 159 6.31 -0.36 1.64
C ALA A 159 7.16 -1.42 2.38
N HIS A 160 6.51 -2.37 3.05
CA HIS A 160 7.21 -3.47 3.71
C HIS A 160 7.93 -4.37 2.70
N LYS A 161 7.26 -4.81 1.63
CA LYS A 161 7.89 -5.60 0.55
C LYS A 161 9.06 -4.86 -0.12
N PHE A 162 9.04 -3.52 -0.13
CA PHE A 162 10.10 -2.71 -0.72
C PHE A 162 11.34 -2.59 0.16
N LEU A 163 11.17 -2.57 1.49
CA LEU A 163 12.26 -2.41 2.46
C LEU A 163 12.80 -3.73 2.99
N ASP A 164 11.98 -4.77 2.97
CA ASP A 164 12.35 -6.11 3.45
C ASP A 164 11.99 -7.18 2.41
N ASP A 165 13.03 -7.78 1.85
CA ASP A 165 12.95 -8.90 0.90
C ASP A 165 12.54 -10.21 1.58
N ALA A 166 12.49 -10.29 2.92
CA ALA A 166 12.20 -11.50 3.70
C ALA A 166 10.76 -12.03 3.57
N GLY A 167 9.97 -11.51 2.64
CA GLY A 167 8.77 -12.18 2.14
C GLY A 167 7.50 -11.80 2.91
N ALA A 168 7.19 -10.51 2.96
CA ALA A 168 5.84 -10.02 3.28
C ALA A 168 4.81 -10.64 2.30
N ARG A 169 4.22 -11.79 2.68
CA ARG A 169 3.24 -12.50 1.86
C ARG A 169 1.90 -11.78 1.93
N THR A 170 1.21 -11.65 0.79
CA THR A 170 -0.16 -11.11 0.74
C THR A 170 -1.10 -11.86 1.70
N ARG A 171 -0.90 -13.18 1.88
CA ARG A 171 -1.69 -13.99 2.82
C ARG A 171 -1.59 -13.46 4.25
N THR A 172 -0.38 -13.16 4.73
CA THR A 172 -0.17 -12.62 6.08
C THR A 172 -0.89 -11.29 6.27
N TYR A 173 -0.85 -10.43 5.26
CA TYR A 173 -1.55 -9.14 5.32
C TYR A 173 -3.07 -9.28 5.27
N SER A 174 -3.60 -10.23 4.50
CA SER A 174 -5.05 -10.49 4.44
C SER A 174 -5.57 -11.14 5.73
N GLU A 175 -4.92 -12.21 6.20
CA GLU A 175 -5.39 -13.04 7.31
C GLU A 175 -5.04 -12.44 8.68
N VAL A 176 -3.80 -11.99 8.88
CA VAL A 176 -3.28 -11.53 10.19
C VAL A 176 -3.47 -10.03 10.35
N VAL A 177 -2.88 -9.23 9.45
CA VAL A 177 -2.92 -7.76 9.57
C VAL A 177 -4.34 -7.23 9.35
N GLY A 178 -4.99 -7.68 8.28
CA GLY A 178 -6.36 -7.34 7.92
C GLY A 178 -7.43 -8.09 8.72
N GLY A 179 -7.04 -9.08 9.54
CA GLY A 179 -7.96 -9.90 10.33
C GLY A 179 -9.00 -10.66 9.49
N GLY A 180 -8.65 -11.03 8.26
CA GLY A 180 -9.55 -11.71 7.32
C GLY A 180 -10.67 -10.84 6.74
N ARG A 181 -10.67 -9.51 6.95
CA ARG A 181 -11.73 -8.62 6.44
C ARG A 181 -11.76 -8.51 4.92
N TRP A 182 -10.61 -8.65 4.27
CA TRP A 182 -10.48 -8.57 2.82
C TRP A 182 -9.78 -9.81 2.30
N SER A 183 -10.32 -10.38 1.23
CA SER A 183 -9.73 -11.53 0.57
C SER A 183 -8.36 -11.19 -0.02
N MET A 184 -7.54 -12.21 -0.25
CA MET A 184 -6.26 -12.05 -0.92
C MET A 184 -6.42 -11.43 -2.32
N ASP A 185 -7.50 -11.76 -3.03
CA ASP A 185 -7.77 -11.22 -4.37
C ASP A 185 -8.04 -9.71 -4.33
N MET A 186 -8.85 -9.25 -3.36
CA MET A 186 -9.08 -7.82 -3.16
C MET A 186 -7.78 -7.08 -2.84
N LEU A 187 -6.94 -7.67 -1.99
CA LEU A 187 -5.67 -7.07 -1.60
C LEU A 187 -4.67 -7.05 -2.77
N ASN A 188 -4.54 -8.14 -3.53
CA ASN A 188 -3.68 -8.23 -4.72
C ASN A 188 -4.11 -7.23 -5.81
N VAL A 189 -5.41 -7.09 -6.06
CA VAL A 189 -5.91 -6.09 -7.02
C VAL A 189 -5.63 -4.67 -6.54
N THR A 190 -5.81 -4.41 -5.25
CA THR A 190 -5.52 -3.09 -4.66
C THR A 190 -4.03 -2.77 -4.76
N GLU A 191 -3.15 -3.72 -4.43
CA GLU A 191 -1.71 -3.62 -4.60
C GLU A 191 -1.34 -3.26 -6.05
N ARG A 192 -1.85 -4.04 -7.02
CA ARG A 192 -1.62 -3.79 -8.44
C ARG A 192 -2.06 -2.38 -8.85
N CYS A 193 -3.27 -1.95 -8.45
CA CYS A 193 -3.77 -0.62 -8.78
C CYS A 193 -2.90 0.50 -8.19
N VAL A 194 -2.36 0.33 -6.98
CA VAL A 194 -1.43 1.30 -6.36
C VAL A 194 -0.15 1.37 -7.18
N VAL A 195 0.51 0.24 -7.42
CA VAL A 195 1.81 0.21 -8.10
C VAL A 195 1.72 0.68 -9.56
N GLU A 196 0.64 0.32 -10.27
CA GLU A 196 0.36 0.84 -11.60
C GLU A 196 0.15 2.36 -11.60
N ASN A 197 -0.53 2.91 -10.59
CA ASN A 197 -0.72 4.36 -10.49
C ASN A 197 0.61 5.11 -10.34
N LEU A 198 1.54 4.55 -9.57
CA LEU A 198 2.90 5.08 -9.39
C LEU A 198 3.80 4.85 -10.62
N GLY A 199 3.33 4.05 -11.59
CA GLY A 199 4.13 3.62 -12.73
C GLY A 199 5.33 2.77 -12.32
N TRP A 200 5.18 1.94 -11.27
CA TRP A 200 6.21 1.03 -10.75
C TRP A 200 7.47 1.74 -10.19
N ARG A 201 7.36 3.01 -9.80
CA ARG A 201 8.50 3.84 -9.36
C ARG A 201 8.51 4.13 -7.86
N ILE A 202 8.33 3.10 -7.03
CA ILE A 202 8.31 3.22 -5.56
C ILE A 202 9.63 3.80 -5.03
N ALA A 203 10.77 3.43 -5.61
CA ALA A 203 12.09 3.93 -5.21
C ALA A 203 12.23 5.46 -5.28
N ARG A 204 11.39 6.16 -6.07
CA ARG A 204 11.40 7.63 -6.11
C ARG A 204 10.81 8.27 -4.84
N LEU A 205 9.99 7.52 -4.12
CA LEU A 205 9.34 7.94 -2.88
C LEU A 205 10.24 7.68 -1.66
N TRP A 206 11.21 6.76 -1.77
CA TRP A 206 12.21 6.51 -0.75
C TRP A 206 13.34 7.55 -0.81
N ARG A 207 13.01 8.79 -0.40
CA ARG A 207 13.96 9.91 -0.28
C ARG A 207 13.92 10.42 1.15
N GLY A 208 15.09 10.65 1.75
CA GLY A 208 15.20 11.11 3.15
C GLY A 208 14.26 12.28 3.47
N GLU A 209 14.24 13.32 2.62
CA GLU A 209 13.36 14.49 2.80
C GLU A 209 11.86 14.14 2.82
N LEU A 210 11.43 13.19 1.99
CA LEU A 210 10.01 12.75 1.94
C LEU A 210 9.65 11.90 3.15
N ILE A 211 10.56 11.01 3.55
CA ILE A 211 10.38 10.13 4.71
C ILE A 211 10.34 10.95 5.99
N GLU A 212 11.33 11.82 6.23
CA GLU A 212 11.37 12.72 7.38
C GLU A 212 10.14 13.64 7.43
N GLY A 213 9.72 14.18 6.28
CA GLY A 213 8.50 14.99 6.18
C GLY A 213 7.25 14.23 6.59
N ALA A 214 7.09 13.00 6.11
CA ALA A 214 5.97 12.13 6.45
C ALA A 214 5.98 11.73 7.94
N GLU A 215 7.14 11.43 8.52
CA GLU A 215 7.28 11.16 9.96
C GLU A 215 6.82 12.35 10.81
N GLU A 216 7.26 13.55 10.45
CA GLU A 216 6.91 14.78 11.12
C GLU A 216 5.40 15.08 11.00
N ASP A 217 4.78 14.82 9.85
CA ASP A 217 3.33 14.92 9.66
C ASP A 217 2.57 13.91 10.55
N MET A 218 3.01 12.65 10.59
CA MET A 218 2.42 11.62 11.45
C MET A 218 2.51 12.02 12.93
N ARG A 219 3.66 12.54 13.36
CA ARG A 219 3.86 13.05 14.73
C ARG A 219 2.92 14.22 15.04
N ARG A 220 2.77 15.18 14.12
CA ARG A 220 1.84 16.31 14.27
C ARG A 220 0.40 15.86 14.37
N ALA A 221 -0.02 14.88 13.56
CA ALA A 221 -1.36 14.32 13.64
C ALA A 221 -1.67 13.71 15.02
N GLY A 222 -0.67 13.09 15.66
CA GLY A 222 -0.79 12.56 17.03
C GLY A 222 -1.05 13.66 18.07
N MET A 223 -0.32 14.78 17.99
CA MET A 223 -0.49 15.91 18.92
C MET A 223 -1.87 16.56 18.79
N VAL A 224 -2.38 16.74 17.56
CA VAL A 224 -3.72 17.29 17.32
C VAL A 224 -4.79 16.42 17.99
N TRP A 225 -4.62 15.09 17.91
CA TRP A 225 -5.54 14.15 18.52
C TRP A 225 -5.53 14.24 20.05
N GLU A 226 -4.36 14.32 20.68
CA GLU A 226 -4.24 14.49 22.15
C GLU A 226 -4.89 15.78 22.65
N MET A 227 -4.70 16.88 21.92
CA MET A 227 -5.33 18.16 22.26
C MET A 227 -6.85 18.09 22.10
N ALA A 228 -7.37 17.36 21.11
CA ALA A 228 -8.81 17.12 20.97
C ALA A 228 -9.37 16.25 22.11
N GLY A 229 -8.66 15.18 22.50
CA GLY A 229 -9.06 14.30 23.62
C GLY A 229 -9.10 15.01 24.98
N LYS A 230 -8.14 15.90 25.25
CA LYS A 230 -8.11 16.71 26.49
C LYS A 230 -9.31 17.67 26.61
N ARG A 231 -9.83 18.16 25.48
CA ARG A 231 -11.04 19.03 25.48
C ARG A 231 -12.33 18.28 25.81
N VAL A 232 -12.39 16.97 25.57
CA VAL A 232 -13.57 16.13 25.89
C VAL A 232 -13.50 15.59 27.33
N GLY A 233 -12.30 15.34 27.87
CA GLY A 233 -12.12 14.87 29.26
C GLY A 233 -12.21 15.95 30.34
N GLY A 234 -12.07 17.23 29.98
CA GLY A 234 -12.08 18.38 30.91
C GLY A 234 -13.47 18.94 31.22
N GLY A 235 -14.54 18.14 31.09
CA GLY A 235 -15.90 18.54 31.46
C GLY A 235 -16.02 18.69 32.98
N ALA A 236 -15.79 19.91 33.48
CA ALA A 236 -16.01 20.28 34.86
C ALA A 236 -17.46 19.95 35.28
N ARG A 237 -17.62 19.00 36.20
CA ARG A 237 -18.89 18.74 36.90
C ARG A 237 -19.14 19.86 37.90
N MET A 238 -19.91 20.88 37.51
CA MET A 238 -20.44 21.86 38.46
C MET A 238 -21.44 21.15 39.40
N LYS A 239 -21.00 20.92 40.65
CA LYS A 239 -21.86 20.60 41.78
C LYS A 239 -22.36 21.91 42.40
N GLY A 240 -23.65 22.18 42.25
CA GLY A 240 -24.50 22.83 43.27
C GLY A 240 -24.41 24.35 43.44
N GLY A 241 -25.59 24.98 43.57
CA GLY A 241 -25.82 26.29 44.18
C GLY A 241 -26.51 27.26 43.22
N LEU A 242 -27.84 27.42 43.21
CA LEU A 242 -28.75 28.11 44.14
C LEU A 242 -29.28 29.42 43.50
N LEU A 243 -30.58 29.66 43.66
CA LEU A 243 -31.44 30.67 43.04
C LEU A 243 -31.23 32.12 43.55
N THR A 244 -31.26 33.09 42.61
CA THR A 244 -31.71 34.53 42.67
C THR A 244 -31.02 35.50 43.67
N PRO A 245 -30.87 36.83 43.39
CA PRO A 245 -31.98 37.82 43.26
C PRO A 245 -31.84 38.99 42.26
N VAL A 246 -33.02 39.53 41.87
CA VAL A 246 -33.46 40.94 41.64
C VAL A 246 -32.39 42.03 41.37
N GLU A 247 -32.49 42.77 40.25
CA GLU A 247 -33.00 44.17 40.13
C GLU A 247 -32.61 44.82 38.78
N GLY A 248 -33.51 45.64 38.20
CA GLY A 248 -33.20 46.44 37.00
C GLY A 248 -34.45 47.05 36.34
N VAL A 249 -34.81 48.26 36.77
CA VAL A 249 -35.95 49.10 36.33
C VAL A 249 -35.50 50.15 35.30
N VAL A 250 -36.49 50.75 34.60
CA VAL A 250 -36.48 51.93 33.69
C VAL A 250 -36.07 51.63 32.25
N GLY A 251 -36.73 52.05 31.16
CA GLY A 251 -37.92 52.86 30.80
C GLY A 251 -38.06 52.66 29.26
N GLU A 252 -39.11 52.98 28.52
CA GLU A 252 -39.75 54.29 28.34
C GLU A 252 -41.12 54.09 27.63
N ASP A 253 -42.02 55.03 27.92
CA ASP A 253 -43.31 55.40 27.33
C ASP A 253 -43.31 55.57 25.78
N LEU A 254 -44.39 55.65 24.96
CA LEU A 254 -45.82 55.95 25.10
C LEU A 254 -46.54 55.67 23.74
N ALA A 255 -47.86 55.42 23.81
CA ALA A 255 -49.01 55.55 22.87
C ALA A 255 -48.80 55.98 21.39
N CYS A 256 -49.58 55.54 20.38
CA CYS A 256 -51.04 55.30 20.30
C CYS A 256 -51.39 54.06 19.46
#